data_AF-A0A164MMC2-F1
#
_entry.id   AF-A0A164MMC2-F1
#
_cell.length_a   1.000
_cell.length_b   1.000
_cell.length_c   1.000
_cell.angle_alpha   90.00
_cell.angle_beta   90.00
_cell.angle_gamma   90.00
#
_symmetry.space_group_name_H-M   'P 1'
#
loop_
_entity.id
_entity.type
_entity.pdbx_description
1 polymer ?
#
loop_
_entity_poly.entity_id
_entity_poly.type
_entity_poly.pdbx_seq_one_letter_code
_entity_poly.pdbx_strand_id
1 'polypeptide(L)' 'MGLISRLRGRRSWREERARTEAYERAIRAGASQPQAAAAAEEAARRARRRRRVLRAGAVSGG' A
#
# COMPACT_ATOMS: atom_id res chain seq x y z
N MET A 1 11.71 14.84 -17.90
CA MET A 1 10.66 14.59 -16.88
C MET A 1 9.65 13.53 -17.35
N GLY A 2 10.03 12.26 -17.58
CA GLY A 2 9.18 11.35 -18.39
C GLY A 2 8.88 9.94 -17.85
N LEU A 3 9.72 9.35 -17.00
CA LEU A 3 9.58 7.95 -16.55
C LEU A 3 9.35 7.84 -15.04
N ILE A 4 10.02 8.69 -14.26
CA ILE A 4 9.92 8.68 -12.79
C ILE A 4 8.52 9.08 -12.32
N SER A 5 7.89 10.12 -12.89
CA SER A 5 6.51 10.50 -12.54
C SER A 5 5.49 9.43 -12.94
N ARG A 6 5.69 8.75 -14.07
CA ARG A 6 4.79 7.68 -14.55
C ARG A 6 4.90 6.43 -13.67
N LEU A 7 6.11 6.08 -13.23
CA LEU A 7 6.35 5.04 -12.22
C LEU A 7 5.83 5.43 -10.83
N ARG A 8 5.92 6.72 -10.46
CA ARG A 8 5.38 7.24 -9.20
C ARG A 8 3.85 7.20 -9.17
N GLY A 9 3.19 7.56 -10.28
CA GLY A 9 1.74 7.45 -10.46
C GLY A 9 1.24 6.01 -10.47
N ARG A 10 1.96 5.07 -11.12
CA ARG A 10 1.65 3.64 -11.00
C ARG A 10 1.86 3.10 -9.59
N ARG A 11 2.83 3.63 -8.85
CA ARG A 11 3.11 3.25 -7.46
C ARG A 11 2.03 3.74 -6.50
N SER A 12 1.59 5.00 -6.62
CA SER A 12 0.46 5.49 -5.83
C SER A 12 -0.81 4.71 -6.15
N TRP A 13 -1.06 4.41 -7.43
CA TRP A 13 -2.23 3.63 -7.83
C TRP A 13 -2.27 2.22 -7.22
N ARG A 14 -1.13 1.55 -7.07
CA ARG A 14 -1.06 0.24 -6.40
C ARG A 14 -1.27 0.32 -4.88
N GLU A 15 -0.75 1.35 -4.22
CA GLU A 15 -1.03 1.60 -2.79
C GLU A 15 -2.52 1.93 -2.58
N GLU A 16 -3.10 2.77 -3.45
CA GLU A 16 -4.51 3.14 -3.41
C GLU A 16 -5.41 1.92 -3.64
N ARG A 17 -5.12 1.08 -4.64
CA ARG A 17 -5.88 -0.17 -4.86
C ARG A 17 -5.81 -1.12 -3.68
N ALA A 18 -4.62 -1.32 -3.10
CA ALA A 18 -4.48 -2.19 -1.94
C ALA A 18 -5.27 -1.67 -0.73
N ARG A 19 -5.37 -0.34 -0.59
CA ARG A 19 -6.19 0.31 0.44
C ARG A 19 -7.68 0.10 0.18
N THR A 20 -8.15 0.37 -1.04
CA THR A 20 -9.56 0.20 -1.43
C THR A 20 -10.01 -1.25 -1.34
N GLU A 21 -9.23 -2.20 -1.85
CA GLU A 21 -9.55 -3.63 -1.79
C GLU A 21 -9.62 -4.14 -0.34
N ALA A 22 -8.73 -3.68 0.55
CA ALA A 22 -8.77 -4.04 1.96
C ALA A 22 -9.98 -3.42 2.68
N TYR A 23 -10.32 -2.17 2.36
CA TYR A 23 -11.52 -1.51 2.88
C TYR A 23 -12.80 -2.23 2.46
N GLU A 24 -12.98 -2.47 1.16
CA GLU A 24 -14.15 -3.18 0.63
C GLU A 24 -14.29 -4.59 1.18
N ARG A 25 -13.16 -5.30 1.34
CA ARG A 25 -13.15 -6.64 1.93
C ARG A 25 -13.58 -6.62 3.40
N ALA A 26 -13.15 -5.62 4.16
CA ALA A 26 -13.56 -5.45 5.54
C ALA A 26 -15.04 -5.08 5.67
N ILE A 27 -15.54 -4.16 4.83
CA ILE A 27 -16.98 -3.82 4.76
C ILE A 27 -17.80 -5.05 4.37
N ARG A 28 -17.38 -5.82 3.37
CA ARG A 28 -18.05 -7.06 2.95
C ARG A 28 -18.02 -8.14 4.03
N ALA A 29 -17.01 -8.14 4.89
CA ALA A 29 -16.93 -9.02 6.06
C ALA A 29 -17.79 -8.53 7.24
N GLY A 30 -18.52 -7.42 7.10
CA GLY A 30 -19.37 -6.86 8.14
C GLY A 30 -18.62 -5.99 9.17
N ALA A 31 -17.37 -5.62 8.89
CA ALA A 31 -16.61 -4.74 9.76
C ALA A 31 -17.22 -3.32 9.75
N SER A 32 -17.22 -2.67 10.91
CA SER A 32 -17.64 -1.27 11.00
C SER A 32 -16.69 -0.36 10.20
N GLN A 33 -17.18 0.77 9.69
CA GLN A 33 -16.36 1.78 9.00
C GLN A 33 -14.97 2.05 9.64
N PRO A 34 -14.84 2.26 10.97
CA PRO A 34 -13.53 2.47 11.58
C PRO A 34 -12.60 1.25 11.51
N GLN A 35 -13.15 0.03 11.60
CA GLN A 35 -12.38 -1.21 11.47
C GLN A 35 -11.93 -1.44 10.03
N ALA A 36 -12.79 -1.15 9.04
CA ALA A 36 -12.44 -1.21 7.64
C ALA A 36 -11.35 -0.18 7.28
N ALA A 37 -11.43 1.04 7.84
CA ALA A 37 -10.39 2.06 7.69
C ALA A 37 -9.05 1.62 8.29
N ALA A 38 -9.07 1.01 9.48
CA ALA A 38 -7.87 0.48 10.13
C ALA A 38 -7.22 -0.65 9.31
N ALA A 39 -8.01 -1.59 8.79
CA ALA A 39 -7.53 -2.67 7.92
C ALA A 39 -6.89 -2.13 6.62
N ALA A 40 -7.52 -1.10 6.03
CA ALA A 40 -7.01 -0.44 4.84
C ALA A 40 -5.69 0.30 5.10
N GLU A 41 -5.57 0.98 6.24
CA GLU A 41 -4.31 1.60 6.67
C GLU A 41 -3.21 0.59 6.93
N GLU A 42 -3.50 -0.53 7.59
CA GLU A 42 -2.52 -1.59 7.82
C GLU A 42 -2.00 -2.17 6.50
N ALA A 43 -2.89 -2.40 5.52
CA ALA A 43 -2.51 -2.86 4.20
C ALA A 43 -1.55 -1.87 3.50
N ALA A 44 -1.88 -0.58 3.54
CA ALA A 44 -1.02 0.48 3.01
C ALA A 44 0.32 0.56 3.76
N ARG A 45 0.33 0.45 5.10
CA ARG A 45 1.56 0.42 5.91
C ARG A 45 2.41 -0.80 5.58
N ARG A 46 1.83 -2.01 5.43
CA ARG A 46 2.57 -3.21 5.01
C ARG A 46 3.22 -3.01 3.65
N ALA A 47 2.49 -2.47 2.67
CA ALA A 47 3.03 -2.17 1.34
C ALA A 47 4.23 -1.20 1.42
N ARG A 48 4.11 -0.14 2.23
CA ARG A 48 5.19 0.82 2.49
C ARG A 48 6.38 0.18 3.21
N ARG A 49 6.13 -0.67 4.22
CA ARG A 49 7.16 -1.34 5.01
C ARG A 49 7.93 -2.35 4.17
N ARG A 50 7.25 -3.19 3.38
CA ARG A 50 7.87 -4.08 2.38
C ARG A 50 8.75 -3.29 1.43
N ARG A 51 8.29 -2.12 0.97
CA ARG A 51 9.08 -1.25 0.10
C ARG A 51 10.33 -0.70 0.79
N ARG A 52 10.23 -0.29 2.07
CA ARG A 52 11.40 0.13 2.85
C ARG A 52 12.39 -1.01 3.04
N VAL A 53 11.93 -2.21 3.36
CA VAL A 53 12.78 -3.40 3.52
C VAL A 53 13.47 -3.76 2.21
N LEU A 54 12.75 -3.81 1.09
CA LEU A 54 13.33 -4.09 -0.23
C LEU A 54 14.33 -3.02 -0.67
N ARG A 55 14.10 -1.75 -0.30
CA ARG A 55 15.01 -0.65 -0.61
C ARG A 55 16.22 -0.59 0.33
N ALA A 56 16.07 -0.99 1.60
CA ALA A 56 17.14 -1.05 2.58
C ALA A 56 18.03 -2.29 2.39
N GLY A 57 17.44 -3.44 2.06
CA GLY A 57 18.19 -4.66 1.71
C GLY A 57 19.01 -4.51 0.41
N ALA A 58 18.61 -3.60 -0.49
CA ALA A 58 19.39 -3.25 -1.68
C ALA A 58 20.57 -2.29 -1.38
N VAL A 59 20.65 -1.71 -0.17
CA VAL A 59 21.74 -0.80 0.23
C VAL A 59 22.77 -1.51 1.12
N SER A 60 22.41 -2.63 1.76
CA SER A 60 23.35 -3.42 2.58
C SER A 60 24.01 -4.59 1.84
N GLY A 61 23.83 -4.69 0.51
CA GLY A 61 24.38 -5.76 -0.33
C GLY A 61 25.12 -5.28 -1.57
N GLY A 62 25.74 -4.10 -1.51
CA GLY A 62 26.57 -3.53 -2.57
C GLY A 62 27.83 -2.91 -2.00
#